data_AF-A0A9D7PUZ8-F1
#
_entry.id   AF-A0A9D7PUZ8-F1
#
_cell.length_a   1.000
_cell.length_b   1.000
_cell.length_c   1.000
_cell.angle_alpha   90.00
_cell.angle_beta   90.00
_cell.angle_gamma   90.00
#
_symmetry.space_group_name_H-M   'P 1'
#
loop_
_entity.id
_entity.type
_entity.pdbx_description
1 polymer ?
#
loop_
_entity_poly.entity_id
_entity_poly.type
_entity_poly.pdbx_seq_one_letter_code
_entity_poly.pdbx_strand_id
1 'polypeptide(L)'
;MKIFCITIFLCIYTLTFGQTYNSIITEADAFYNNKEYEKSVKKFKKAFKLEQKSAGDLYNAGCSASLNGDKKLAFKWLNLALQNGWSNVRHLKSDTDLTVLHKDKRWNKLVAEMQAIVDKREVNYDKPLQAKLLAIFDDDQQIRQQFIAAQKEFGYQSRQVDSLGKMMMFKDSINQIKVIEILDKRGWVVPDKVGGQANQTLFLVIQHADLATQQKYLPMMREAVKNKNANSNSLALLEDRVALREGRKQMYGSQIGYDDKTNKSYVLPLEDPDNVDKRRAEVGLGLLSDYVKRWDIIWDVEEYKKQLPELENK
;
A
#
# COMPACT_ATOMS: atom_id res chain seq x y z
N MET A 1 -1.07 -64.29 41.26
CA MET A 1 -0.48 -63.19 40.48
C MET A 1 -1.59 -62.19 40.18
N LYS A 2 -1.62 -61.03 40.85
CA LYS A 2 -2.68 -60.02 40.69
C LYS A 2 -2.35 -59.16 39.46
N ILE A 3 -3.20 -59.19 38.44
CA ILE A 3 -3.08 -58.32 37.25
C ILE A 3 -3.92 -57.07 37.51
N PHE A 4 -3.23 -55.93 37.66
CA PHE A 4 -3.81 -54.60 37.68
C PHE A 4 -3.71 -54.05 36.26
N CYS A 5 -4.83 -53.90 35.54
CA CYS A 5 -4.85 -53.20 34.26
C CYS A 5 -5.46 -51.82 34.46
N ILE A 6 -4.61 -50.81 34.27
CA ILE A 6 -4.90 -49.38 34.37
C ILE A 6 -5.58 -48.93 33.08
N THR A 7 -6.81 -48.42 33.17
CA THR A 7 -7.51 -47.76 32.07
C THR A 7 -6.97 -46.34 31.89
N ILE A 8 -6.19 -46.11 30.85
CA ILE A 8 -5.71 -44.77 30.46
C ILE A 8 -6.82 -44.06 29.67
N PHE A 9 -7.37 -43.00 30.26
CA PHE A 9 -8.28 -42.07 29.57
C PHE A 9 -7.45 -41.16 28.65
N LEU A 10 -7.54 -41.34 27.34
CA LEU A 10 -6.92 -40.45 26.35
C LEU A 10 -7.82 -39.22 26.15
N CYS A 11 -7.50 -38.10 26.79
CA CYS A 11 -8.09 -36.80 26.47
C CYS A 11 -7.52 -36.28 25.15
N ILE A 12 -8.30 -36.40 24.06
CA ILE A 12 -7.99 -35.76 22.78
C ILE A 12 -8.32 -34.28 22.91
N TYR A 13 -7.29 -33.44 23.09
CA TYR A 13 -7.43 -31.99 22.94
C TYR A 13 -7.52 -31.68 21.44
N THR A 14 -8.71 -31.39 20.94
CA THR A 14 -8.84 -30.73 19.64
C THR A 14 -8.38 -29.28 19.79
N LEU A 15 -7.20 -28.98 19.25
CA LEU A 15 -6.77 -27.59 19.04
C LEU A 15 -7.73 -26.96 18.03
N THR A 16 -8.75 -26.26 18.52
CA THR A 16 -9.58 -25.41 17.68
C THR A 16 -8.74 -24.20 17.30
N PHE A 17 -8.26 -24.14 16.06
CA PHE A 17 -7.67 -22.92 15.52
C PHE A 17 -8.77 -21.87 15.45
N GLY A 18 -8.79 -20.97 16.44
CA GLY A 18 -9.65 -19.80 16.41
C GLY A 18 -9.33 -18.96 15.17
N GLN A 19 -10.35 -18.58 14.40
CA GLN A 19 -10.17 -17.64 13.31
C GLN A 19 -9.56 -16.33 13.85
N THR A 20 -8.50 -15.85 13.21
CA THR A 20 -7.87 -14.58 13.58
C THR A 20 -8.70 -13.41 13.09
N TYR A 21 -8.49 -12.22 13.64
CA TYR A 21 -9.14 -11.00 13.16
C TYR A 21 -8.96 -10.84 11.63
N ASN A 22 -7.70 -10.90 11.17
CA ASN A 22 -7.36 -10.74 9.76
C ASN A 22 -8.03 -11.78 8.86
N SER A 23 -8.08 -13.06 9.27
CA SER A 23 -8.74 -14.09 8.44
C SER A 23 -10.24 -13.83 8.31
N ILE A 24 -10.89 -13.33 9.36
CA ILE A 24 -12.32 -12.99 9.33
C ILE A 24 -12.58 -11.77 8.46
N ILE A 25 -11.69 -10.76 8.51
CA ILE A 25 -11.76 -9.59 7.63
C ILE A 25 -11.62 -10.01 6.16
N THR A 26 -10.64 -10.84 5.81
CA THR A 26 -10.49 -11.37 4.45
C THR A 26 -11.74 -12.09 3.96
N GLU A 27 -12.38 -12.89 4.82
CA GLU A 27 -13.66 -13.52 4.49
C GLU A 27 -14.79 -12.49 4.30
N ALA A 28 -14.85 -11.44 5.12
CA ALA A 28 -15.84 -10.37 5.00
C ALA A 28 -15.71 -9.64 3.65
N ASP A 29 -14.48 -9.30 3.26
CA ASP A 29 -14.17 -8.65 2.00
C ASP A 29 -14.52 -9.55 0.80
N ALA A 30 -14.26 -10.86 0.90
CA ALA A 30 -14.67 -11.82 -0.13
C ALA A 30 -16.19 -11.86 -0.32
N PHE A 31 -16.96 -11.89 0.77
CA PHE A 31 -18.43 -11.80 0.68
C PHE A 31 -18.90 -10.47 0.11
N TYR A 32 -18.27 -9.36 0.49
CA TYR A 32 -18.57 -8.05 -0.07
C TYR A 32 -18.33 -8.01 -1.58
N ASN A 33 -17.19 -8.51 -2.05
CA ASN A 33 -16.84 -8.58 -3.48
C ASN A 33 -17.82 -9.45 -4.29
N ASN A 34 -18.35 -10.50 -3.66
CA ASN A 34 -19.38 -11.36 -4.24
C ASN A 34 -20.80 -10.80 -4.13
N LYS A 35 -20.97 -9.57 -3.64
CA LYS A 35 -22.25 -8.89 -3.39
C LYS A 35 -23.13 -9.59 -2.35
N GLU A 36 -22.55 -10.44 -1.51
CA GLU A 36 -23.20 -11.16 -0.41
C GLU A 36 -23.16 -10.32 0.87
N TYR A 37 -23.71 -9.10 0.81
CA TYR A 37 -23.53 -8.08 1.85
C TYR A 37 -24.01 -8.51 3.24
N GLU A 38 -25.08 -9.30 3.35
CA GLU A 38 -25.54 -9.82 4.63
C GLU A 38 -24.49 -10.72 5.30
N LYS A 39 -23.82 -11.57 4.51
CA LYS A 39 -22.75 -12.46 4.99
C LYS A 39 -21.51 -11.64 5.36
N SER A 40 -21.16 -10.66 4.54
CA SER A 40 -20.08 -9.69 4.85
C SER A 40 -20.33 -9.00 6.20
N VAL A 41 -21.52 -8.43 6.42
CA VAL A 41 -21.91 -7.78 7.68
C VAL A 41 -21.81 -8.74 8.86
N LYS A 42 -22.20 -10.01 8.71
CA LYS A 42 -22.04 -11.04 9.76
C LYS A 42 -20.57 -11.29 10.10
N LYS A 43 -19.68 -11.32 9.10
CA LYS A 43 -18.24 -11.50 9.32
C LYS A 43 -17.60 -10.27 9.97
N PHE A 44 -17.91 -9.05 9.53
CA PHE A 44 -17.48 -7.83 10.22
C PHE A 44 -17.95 -7.78 11.68
N LYS A 45 -19.22 -8.12 11.95
CA LYS A 45 -19.72 -8.25 13.34
C LYS A 45 -18.92 -9.27 14.16
N LYS A 46 -18.48 -10.37 13.55
CA LYS A 46 -17.64 -11.38 14.22
C LYS A 46 -16.23 -10.84 14.47
N ALA A 47 -15.60 -10.22 13.47
CA ALA A 47 -14.27 -9.62 13.59
C ALA A 47 -14.24 -8.55 14.70
N PHE A 48 -15.24 -7.67 14.74
CA PHE A 48 -15.32 -6.59 15.73
C PHE A 48 -15.63 -7.04 17.17
N LYS A 49 -15.93 -8.32 17.40
CA LYS A 49 -15.93 -8.90 18.75
C LYS A 49 -14.52 -9.23 19.24
N LEU A 50 -13.57 -9.42 18.32
CA LEU A 50 -12.16 -9.68 18.65
C LEU A 50 -11.41 -8.36 18.82
N GLU A 51 -11.52 -7.47 17.83
CA GLU A 51 -10.89 -6.15 17.85
C GLU A 51 -11.67 -5.16 16.97
N GLN A 52 -11.76 -3.89 17.38
CA GLN A 52 -12.52 -2.87 16.66
C GLN A 52 -11.75 -1.53 16.59
N LYS A 53 -10.51 -1.58 16.11
CA LYS A 53 -9.63 -0.39 16.04
C LYS A 53 -9.32 0.08 14.62
N SER A 54 -9.41 -0.83 13.64
CA SER A 54 -9.10 -0.50 12.25
C SER A 54 -10.16 0.44 11.66
N ALA A 55 -9.77 1.69 11.44
CA ALA A 55 -10.63 2.72 10.87
C ALA A 55 -11.08 2.36 9.43
N GLY A 56 -10.20 1.69 8.67
CA GLY A 56 -10.50 1.19 7.32
C GLY A 56 -11.53 0.06 7.35
N ASP A 57 -11.34 -0.95 8.21
CA ASP A 57 -12.29 -2.06 8.31
C ASP A 57 -13.67 -1.59 8.81
N LEU A 58 -13.69 -0.62 9.72
CA LEU A 58 -14.92 0.04 10.17
C LEU A 58 -15.64 0.78 9.03
N TYR A 59 -14.88 1.44 8.15
CA TYR A 59 -15.44 2.08 6.96
C TYR A 59 -16.05 1.05 6.00
N ASN A 60 -15.29 0.00 5.65
CA ASN A 60 -15.74 -1.08 4.75
C ASN A 60 -16.97 -1.81 5.30
N ALA A 61 -17.02 -2.03 6.62
CA ALA A 61 -18.20 -2.57 7.27
C ALA A 61 -19.41 -1.62 7.15
N GLY A 62 -19.19 -0.32 7.28
CA GLY A 62 -20.19 0.72 7.03
C GLY A 62 -20.78 0.64 5.62
N CYS A 63 -19.92 0.50 4.60
CA CYS A 63 -20.35 0.29 3.20
C CYS A 63 -21.15 -1.01 3.03
N SER A 64 -20.67 -2.12 3.60
CA SER A 64 -21.39 -3.40 3.58
C SER A 64 -22.77 -3.31 4.23
N ALA A 65 -22.90 -2.62 5.37
CA ALA A 65 -24.18 -2.41 6.03
C ALA A 65 -25.12 -1.49 5.22
N SER A 66 -24.57 -0.47 4.56
CA SER A 66 -25.29 0.42 3.66
C SER A 66 -25.93 -0.34 2.50
N LEU A 67 -25.12 -1.15 1.80
CA LEU A 67 -25.57 -2.01 0.69
C LEU A 67 -26.54 -3.11 1.14
N ASN A 68 -26.41 -3.60 2.37
CA ASN A 68 -27.37 -4.51 2.99
C ASN A 68 -28.68 -3.82 3.45
N GLY A 69 -28.81 -2.50 3.26
CA GLY A 69 -30.00 -1.73 3.64
C GLY A 69 -30.11 -1.36 5.13
N ASP A 70 -29.14 -1.75 5.97
CA ASP A 70 -29.13 -1.43 7.40
C ASP A 70 -28.47 -0.06 7.64
N LYS A 71 -29.23 1.01 7.35
CA LYS A 71 -28.75 2.39 7.52
C LYS A 71 -28.31 2.70 8.94
N LYS A 72 -28.95 2.12 9.95
CA LYS A 72 -28.62 2.36 11.36
C LYS A 72 -27.24 1.80 11.70
N LEU A 73 -26.96 0.58 11.26
CA LEU A 73 -25.65 -0.04 11.46
C LEU A 73 -24.57 0.63 10.61
N ALA A 74 -24.89 1.01 9.37
CA ALA A 74 -23.96 1.74 8.50
C ALA A 74 -23.46 3.03 9.18
N PHE A 75 -24.38 3.89 9.65
CA PHE A 75 -23.98 5.09 10.38
C PHE A 75 -23.22 4.78 11.67
N LYS A 76 -23.55 3.72 12.41
CA LYS A 76 -22.81 3.33 13.61
C LYS A 76 -21.34 3.06 13.28
N TRP A 77 -21.08 2.25 12.26
CA TRP A 77 -19.71 1.90 11.88
C TRP A 77 -18.96 3.05 11.20
N LEU A 78 -19.61 3.85 10.37
CA LEU A 78 -18.99 5.04 9.77
C LEU A 78 -18.58 6.09 10.82
N ASN A 79 -19.41 6.35 11.83
CA ASN A 79 -19.04 7.23 12.93
C ASN A 79 -17.87 6.65 13.75
N LEU A 80 -17.85 5.33 13.94
CA LEU A 80 -16.75 4.69 14.64
C LEU A 80 -15.46 4.70 13.81
N ALA A 81 -15.55 4.57 12.48
CA ALA A 81 -14.43 4.76 11.57
C ALA A 81 -13.83 6.16 11.73
N LEU A 82 -14.69 7.19 11.77
CA LEU A 82 -14.28 8.57 12.01
C LEU A 82 -13.58 8.74 13.37
N GLN A 83 -14.16 8.17 14.43
CA GLN A 83 -13.58 8.20 15.78
C GLN A 83 -12.22 7.48 15.86
N ASN A 84 -11.98 6.50 14.98
CA ASN A 84 -10.70 5.79 14.85
C ASN A 84 -9.77 6.41 13.79
N GLY A 85 -10.08 7.61 13.28
CA GLY A 85 -9.19 8.41 12.44
C GLY A 85 -9.51 8.42 10.93
N TRP A 86 -10.52 7.68 10.48
CA TRP A 86 -10.91 7.68 9.07
C TRP A 86 -11.59 9.02 8.69
N SER A 87 -11.00 9.79 7.77
CA SER A 87 -11.44 11.17 7.52
C SER A 87 -11.35 11.62 6.06
N ASN A 88 -11.65 10.74 5.10
CA ASN A 88 -11.61 11.08 3.68
C ASN A 88 -12.99 11.56 3.17
N VAL A 89 -13.27 12.86 3.36
CA VAL A 89 -14.58 13.46 2.97
C VAL A 89 -14.87 13.32 1.48
N ARG A 90 -13.85 13.44 0.62
CA ARG A 90 -14.02 13.30 -0.84
C ARG A 90 -14.50 11.90 -1.17
N HIS A 91 -13.79 10.87 -0.70
CA HIS A 91 -14.15 9.48 -0.95
C HIS A 91 -15.52 9.15 -0.37
N LEU A 92 -15.80 9.55 0.88
CA LEU A 92 -17.10 9.35 1.52
C LEU A 92 -18.26 9.85 0.63
N LYS A 93 -18.12 11.04 0.03
CA LYS A 93 -19.16 11.66 -0.80
C LYS A 93 -19.33 11.01 -2.18
N SER A 94 -18.25 10.47 -2.74
CA SER A 94 -18.27 9.85 -4.07
C SER A 94 -18.53 8.35 -4.05
N ASP A 95 -18.38 7.70 -2.90
CA ASP A 95 -18.55 6.26 -2.74
C ASP A 95 -20.01 5.86 -3.03
N THR A 96 -20.18 5.06 -4.08
CA THR A 96 -21.49 4.64 -4.56
C THR A 96 -22.22 3.75 -3.56
N ASP A 97 -21.49 3.07 -2.67
CA ASP A 97 -22.07 2.19 -1.65
C ASP A 97 -22.89 2.95 -0.62
N LEU A 98 -22.57 4.23 -0.43
CA LEU A 98 -23.17 5.09 0.59
C LEU A 98 -24.29 5.97 0.04
N THR A 99 -24.59 5.88 -1.26
CA THR A 99 -25.62 6.69 -1.94
C THR A 99 -27.00 6.61 -1.26
N VAL A 100 -27.37 5.43 -0.73
CA VAL A 100 -28.63 5.23 0.00
C VAL A 100 -28.71 5.98 1.34
N LEU A 101 -27.57 6.43 1.86
CA LEU A 101 -27.44 7.22 3.09
C LEU A 101 -27.52 8.72 2.83
N HIS A 102 -27.22 9.20 1.62
CA HIS A 102 -27.08 10.64 1.32
C HIS A 102 -28.31 11.48 1.66
N LYS A 103 -29.51 10.89 1.58
CA LYS A 103 -30.79 11.57 1.90
C LYS A 103 -31.14 11.52 3.39
N ASP A 104 -30.42 10.77 4.21
CA ASP A 104 -30.66 10.66 5.65
C ASP A 104 -30.08 11.86 6.38
N LYS A 105 -30.82 12.43 7.34
CA LYS A 105 -30.35 13.59 8.13
C LYS A 105 -29.01 13.37 8.84
N ARG A 106 -28.68 12.12 9.19
CA ARG A 106 -27.41 11.75 9.83
C ARG A 106 -26.22 11.90 8.89
N TRP A 107 -26.44 11.87 7.58
CA TRP A 107 -25.41 12.06 6.56
C TRP A 107 -24.74 13.42 6.69
N ASN A 108 -25.53 14.49 6.68
CA ASN A 108 -25.02 15.85 6.78
C ASN A 108 -24.23 16.07 8.07
N LYS A 109 -24.67 15.46 9.18
CA LYS A 109 -23.94 15.49 10.45
C LYS A 109 -22.59 14.79 10.36
N LEU A 110 -22.54 13.54 9.88
CA LEU A 110 -21.29 12.79 9.71
C LEU A 110 -20.31 13.53 8.80
N VAL A 111 -20.79 14.03 7.66
CA VAL A 111 -19.98 14.79 6.71
C VAL A 111 -19.42 16.06 7.34
N ALA A 112 -20.23 16.82 8.09
CA ALA A 112 -19.79 18.04 8.75
C ALA A 112 -18.76 17.77 9.85
N GLU A 113 -18.98 16.75 10.68
CA GLU A 113 -18.02 16.33 11.72
C GLU A 113 -16.69 15.90 11.12
N MET A 114 -16.74 15.11 10.04
CA MET A 114 -15.54 14.70 9.32
C MET A 114 -14.82 15.87 8.67
N GLN A 115 -15.57 16.79 8.04
CA GLN A 115 -15.00 17.99 7.43
C GLN A 115 -14.31 18.87 8.47
N ALA A 116 -14.90 19.06 9.65
CA ALA A 116 -14.27 19.83 10.72
C ALA A 116 -12.94 19.20 11.20
N ILE A 117 -12.85 17.87 11.26
CA ILE A 117 -11.61 17.16 11.57
C ILE A 117 -10.55 17.38 10.49
N VAL A 118 -10.95 17.29 9.21
CA VAL A 118 -10.06 17.56 8.07
C VAL A 118 -9.60 19.02 8.09
N ASP A 119 -10.50 19.98 8.26
CA ASP A 119 -10.18 21.41 8.27
C ASP A 119 -9.20 21.74 9.40
N LYS A 120 -9.39 21.16 10.58
CA LYS A 120 -8.47 21.33 11.70
C LYS A 120 -7.09 20.75 11.43
N ARG A 121 -7.02 19.54 10.83
CA ARG A 121 -5.76 18.89 10.45
C ARG A 121 -5.00 19.73 9.41
N GLU A 122 -5.74 20.33 8.49
CA GLU A 122 -5.19 20.97 7.30
C GLU A 122 -5.12 22.49 7.41
N VAL A 123 -5.39 23.06 8.59
CA VAL A 123 -5.43 24.51 8.84
C VAL A 123 -4.13 25.22 8.46
N ASN A 124 -2.99 24.53 8.61
CA ASN A 124 -1.67 25.06 8.35
C ASN A 124 -1.09 24.58 7.02
N TYR A 125 -1.90 23.95 6.16
CA TYR A 125 -1.42 23.45 4.89
C TYR A 125 -1.21 24.59 3.89
N ASP A 126 -0.14 24.51 3.13
CA ASP A 126 0.01 25.26 1.89
C ASP A 126 -0.91 24.61 0.84
N LYS A 127 -2.17 25.05 0.81
CA LYS A 127 -3.21 24.52 -0.08
C LYS A 127 -2.83 24.62 -1.56
N PRO A 128 -2.26 25.73 -2.06
CA PRO A 128 -1.76 25.79 -3.43
C PRO A 128 -0.68 24.74 -3.73
N LEU A 129 0.31 24.58 -2.85
CA LEU A 129 1.36 23.57 -3.05
C LEU A 129 0.81 22.15 -2.95
N GLN A 130 -0.08 21.88 -1.99
CA GLN A 130 -0.77 20.61 -1.86
C GLN A 130 -1.51 20.28 -3.16
N ALA A 131 -2.30 21.20 -3.70
CA ALA A 131 -3.02 20.99 -4.95
C ALA A 131 -2.07 20.71 -6.12
N LYS A 132 -0.94 21.44 -6.22
CA LYS A 132 0.10 21.19 -7.24
C LYS A 132 0.67 19.77 -7.12
N LEU A 133 1.04 19.33 -5.92
CA LEU A 133 1.61 17.99 -5.67
C LEU A 133 0.59 16.87 -5.86
N LEU A 134 -0.69 17.08 -5.54
CA LEU A 134 -1.74 16.10 -5.81
C LEU A 134 -2.03 15.97 -7.31
N ALA A 135 -2.01 17.07 -8.06
CA ALA A 135 -2.13 17.00 -9.52
C ALA A 135 -0.96 16.23 -10.16
N ILE A 136 0.27 16.44 -9.67
CA ILE A 136 1.44 15.66 -10.10
C ILE A 136 1.28 14.18 -9.76
N PHE A 137 0.78 13.86 -8.56
CA PHE A 137 0.47 12.48 -8.16
C PHE A 137 -0.50 11.82 -9.13
N ASP A 138 -1.61 12.50 -9.43
CA ASP A 138 -2.64 11.99 -10.34
C ASP A 138 -2.06 11.76 -11.75
N ASP A 139 -1.26 12.71 -12.26
CA ASP A 139 -0.58 12.59 -13.55
C ASP A 139 0.40 11.39 -13.59
N ASP A 140 1.19 11.18 -12.54
CA ASP A 140 2.17 10.10 -12.43
C ASP A 140 1.49 8.72 -12.29
N GLN A 141 0.44 8.62 -11.47
CA GLN A 141 -0.18 7.34 -11.12
C GLN A 141 -1.22 6.88 -12.15
N GLN A 142 -2.00 7.78 -12.75
CA GLN A 142 -3.05 7.39 -13.70
C GLN A 142 -2.47 6.70 -14.94
N ILE A 143 -1.38 7.25 -15.52
CA ILE A 143 -0.76 6.64 -16.71
C ILE A 143 -0.15 5.28 -16.39
N ARG A 144 0.40 5.09 -15.18
CA ARG A 144 0.92 3.80 -14.70
C ARG A 144 -0.19 2.76 -14.53
N GLN A 145 -1.35 3.16 -14.00
CA GLN A 145 -2.51 2.28 -13.91
C GLN A 145 -2.99 1.83 -15.29
N GLN A 146 -3.08 2.76 -16.26
CA GLN A 146 -3.43 2.44 -17.64
C GLN A 146 -2.41 1.50 -18.29
N PHE A 147 -1.11 1.77 -18.08
CA PHE A 147 -0.03 0.94 -18.58
C PHE A 147 -0.11 -0.50 -18.03
N ILE A 148 -0.27 -0.67 -16.73
CA ILE A 148 -0.40 -2.00 -16.09
C ILE A 148 -1.67 -2.72 -16.59
N ALA A 149 -2.80 -2.02 -16.70
CA ALA A 149 -4.03 -2.60 -17.24
C ALA A 149 -3.83 -3.09 -18.68
N ALA A 150 -3.20 -2.28 -19.52
CA ALA A 150 -2.88 -2.64 -20.90
C ALA A 150 -1.90 -3.82 -21.00
N GLN A 151 -0.91 -3.91 -20.10
CA GLN A 151 -0.02 -5.08 -20.04
C GLN A 151 -0.79 -6.36 -19.76
N LYS A 152 -1.75 -6.33 -18.83
CA LYS A 152 -2.59 -7.48 -18.50
C LYS A 152 -3.53 -7.87 -19.63
N GLU A 153 -4.08 -6.89 -20.34
CA GLU A 153 -5.09 -7.11 -21.39
C GLU A 153 -4.48 -7.49 -22.74
N PHE A 154 -3.41 -6.80 -23.14
CA PHE A 154 -2.83 -6.90 -24.50
C PHE A 154 -1.45 -7.54 -24.53
N GLY A 155 -0.82 -7.77 -23.38
CA GLY A 155 0.55 -8.31 -23.27
C GLY A 155 1.64 -7.24 -23.40
N TYR A 156 2.84 -7.56 -22.88
CA TYR A 156 3.97 -6.64 -22.74
C TYR A 156 4.47 -6.03 -24.07
N GLN A 157 4.40 -6.76 -25.17
CA GLN A 157 4.93 -6.34 -26.49
C GLN A 157 3.87 -5.67 -27.39
N SER A 158 2.68 -5.36 -26.87
CA SER A 158 1.62 -4.75 -27.65
C SER A 158 1.91 -3.27 -27.99
N ARG A 159 1.35 -2.79 -29.10
CA ARG A 159 1.47 -1.37 -29.50
C ARG A 159 0.85 -0.42 -28.47
N GLN A 160 -0.19 -0.87 -27.78
CA GLN A 160 -0.87 -0.13 -26.71
C GLN A 160 0.09 0.11 -25.53
N VAL A 161 0.79 -0.94 -25.08
CA VAL A 161 1.77 -0.84 -24.01
C VAL A 161 2.95 0.05 -24.42
N ASP A 162 3.47 -0.09 -25.64
CA ASP A 162 4.53 0.80 -26.17
C ASP A 162 4.09 2.29 -26.17
N SER A 163 2.88 2.57 -26.67
CA SER A 163 2.34 3.93 -26.73
C SER A 163 2.13 4.53 -25.33
N LEU A 164 1.54 3.77 -24.41
CA LEU A 164 1.37 4.19 -23.01
C LEU A 164 2.71 4.38 -22.31
N GLY A 165 3.70 3.54 -22.60
CA GLY A 165 5.07 3.67 -22.08
C GLY A 165 5.74 4.98 -22.51
N LYS A 166 5.61 5.36 -23.78
CA LYS A 166 6.11 6.65 -24.29
C LYS A 166 5.40 7.84 -23.63
N MET A 167 4.08 7.75 -23.47
CA MET A 167 3.30 8.77 -22.76
C MET A 167 3.71 8.88 -21.28
N MET A 168 3.97 7.75 -20.63
CA MET A 168 4.45 7.70 -19.25
C MET A 168 5.81 8.39 -19.12
N MET A 169 6.79 8.08 -19.97
CA MET A 169 8.09 8.77 -19.97
C MET A 169 7.95 10.27 -20.20
N PHE A 170 7.06 10.69 -21.11
CA PHE A 170 6.79 12.10 -21.34
C PHE A 170 6.22 12.79 -20.08
N LYS A 171 5.22 12.17 -19.43
CA LYS A 171 4.66 12.66 -18.16
C LYS A 171 5.69 12.69 -17.04
N ASP A 172 6.52 11.65 -16.92
CA ASP A 172 7.62 11.59 -15.95
C ASP A 172 8.56 12.79 -16.11
N SER A 173 8.96 13.14 -17.34
CA SER A 173 9.86 14.28 -17.57
C SER A 173 9.26 15.63 -17.15
N ILE A 174 7.97 15.86 -17.43
CA ILE A 174 7.26 17.07 -16.99
C ILE A 174 7.14 17.11 -15.46
N ASN A 175 6.79 15.99 -14.84
CA ASN A 175 6.62 15.89 -13.40
C ASN A 175 7.95 16.08 -12.67
N GLN A 176 9.05 15.54 -13.21
CA GLN A 176 10.39 15.76 -12.70
C GLN A 176 10.75 17.25 -12.64
N ILE A 177 10.53 18.01 -13.73
CA ILE A 177 10.78 19.46 -13.73
C ILE A 177 10.03 20.17 -12.59
N LYS A 178 8.74 19.84 -12.41
CA LYS A 178 7.90 20.46 -11.37
C LYS A 178 8.37 20.10 -9.96
N VAL A 179 8.74 18.84 -9.71
CA VAL A 179 9.18 18.37 -8.38
C VAL A 179 10.59 18.85 -8.06
N ILE A 180 11.51 18.85 -9.02
CA ILE A 180 12.86 19.42 -8.90
C ILE A 180 12.78 20.88 -8.49
N GLU A 181 11.93 21.68 -9.15
CA GLU A 181 11.72 23.08 -8.78
C GLU A 181 11.26 23.25 -7.32
N ILE A 182 10.36 22.37 -6.85
CA ILE A 182 9.86 22.39 -5.47
C ILE A 182 10.98 22.02 -4.49
N LEU A 183 11.72 20.93 -4.76
CA LEU A 183 12.79 20.45 -3.89
C LEU A 183 13.95 21.45 -3.83
N ASP A 184 14.33 22.06 -4.95
CA ASP A 184 15.42 23.05 -4.99
C ASP A 184 15.06 24.34 -4.23
N LYS A 185 13.79 24.77 -4.26
CA LYS A 185 13.35 26.00 -3.59
C LYS A 185 12.95 25.81 -2.13
N ARG A 186 12.39 24.64 -1.78
CA ARG A 186 11.70 24.42 -0.50
C ARG A 186 12.25 23.23 0.28
N GLY A 187 13.16 22.45 -0.28
CA GLY A 187 13.57 21.18 0.28
C GLY A 187 12.42 20.15 0.31
N TRP A 188 12.58 19.12 1.14
CA TRP A 188 11.54 18.11 1.33
C TRP A 188 10.38 18.66 2.15
N VAL A 189 9.25 18.92 1.50
CA VAL A 189 8.10 19.53 2.17
C VAL A 189 7.40 18.52 3.06
N VAL A 190 7.33 18.81 4.36
CA VAL A 190 6.82 17.91 5.40
C VAL A 190 5.32 17.63 5.26
N PRO A 191 4.82 16.44 5.65
CA PRO A 191 3.41 16.08 5.52
C PRO A 191 2.47 17.02 6.29
N ASP A 192 2.91 17.64 7.39
CA ASP A 192 2.11 18.60 8.16
C ASP A 192 1.81 19.91 7.41
N LYS A 193 2.46 20.14 6.26
CA LYS A 193 2.25 21.31 5.41
C LYS A 193 1.50 21.01 4.13
N VAL A 194 1.49 19.76 3.65
CA VAL A 194 0.90 19.42 2.34
C VAL A 194 0.05 18.15 2.36
N GLY A 195 0.05 17.41 3.46
CA GLY A 195 -0.56 16.08 3.59
C GLY A 195 0.37 14.96 3.12
N GLY A 196 0.09 13.75 3.61
CA GLY A 196 0.92 12.56 3.34
C GLY A 196 1.02 12.19 1.86
N GLN A 197 -0.08 12.26 1.11
CA GLN A 197 -0.07 11.93 -0.32
C GLN A 197 0.78 12.91 -1.14
N ALA A 198 0.65 14.21 -0.88
CA ALA A 198 1.45 15.24 -1.55
C ALA A 198 2.95 15.11 -1.21
N ASN A 199 3.27 14.80 0.05
CA ASN A 199 4.65 14.50 0.47
C ASN A 199 5.19 13.25 -0.25
N GLN A 200 4.37 12.18 -0.37
CA GLN A 200 4.73 10.97 -1.08
C GLN A 200 4.97 11.20 -2.58
N THR A 201 4.28 12.15 -3.20
CA THR A 201 4.50 12.54 -4.60
C THR A 201 5.96 12.89 -4.87
N LEU A 202 6.63 13.59 -3.95
CA LEU A 202 8.04 13.99 -4.10
C LEU A 202 8.91 12.75 -4.35
N PHE A 203 8.72 11.73 -3.53
CA PHE A 203 9.42 10.46 -3.67
C PHE A 203 9.08 9.73 -4.97
N LEU A 204 7.79 9.61 -5.31
CA LEU A 204 7.36 8.84 -6.49
C LEU A 204 8.02 9.39 -7.76
N VAL A 205 8.02 10.71 -7.93
CA VAL A 205 8.64 11.35 -9.10
C VAL A 205 10.16 11.18 -9.08
N ILE A 206 10.83 11.38 -7.95
CA ILE A 206 12.29 11.22 -7.87
C ILE A 206 12.72 9.77 -8.09
N GLN A 207 11.95 8.79 -7.62
CA GLN A 207 12.27 7.39 -7.88
C GLN A 207 12.22 7.05 -9.37
N HIS A 208 11.41 7.74 -10.18
CA HIS A 208 11.35 7.51 -11.63
C HIS A 208 12.35 8.36 -12.42
N ALA A 209 13.13 9.23 -11.78
CA ALA A 209 14.11 10.08 -12.43
C ALA A 209 15.36 9.32 -12.90
N ASP A 210 16.23 10.01 -13.64
CA ASP A 210 17.56 9.53 -13.98
C ASP A 210 18.44 9.35 -12.72
N LEU A 211 19.56 8.62 -12.87
CA LEU A 211 20.44 8.31 -11.74
C LEU A 211 21.02 9.57 -11.10
N ALA A 212 21.42 10.56 -11.90
CA ALA A 212 22.02 11.79 -11.39
C ALA A 212 21.04 12.57 -10.49
N THR A 213 19.78 12.66 -10.90
CA THR A 213 18.71 13.29 -10.13
C THR A 213 18.41 12.51 -8.85
N GLN A 214 18.34 11.18 -8.93
CA GLN A 214 18.16 10.33 -7.75
C GLN A 214 19.29 10.54 -6.74
N GLN A 215 20.55 10.53 -7.19
CA GLN A 215 21.72 10.77 -6.34
C GLN A 215 21.68 12.16 -5.70
N LYS A 216 21.30 13.20 -6.47
CA LYS A 216 21.18 14.58 -5.97
C LYS A 216 20.22 14.69 -4.78
N TYR A 217 19.04 14.06 -4.85
CA TYR A 217 17.98 14.22 -3.83
C TYR A 217 17.96 13.10 -2.78
N LEU A 218 18.69 12.00 -2.97
CA LEU A 218 18.74 10.91 -2.00
C LEU A 218 19.20 11.37 -0.59
N PRO A 219 20.26 12.19 -0.43
CA PRO A 219 20.63 12.73 0.88
C PRO A 219 19.51 13.55 1.55
N MET A 220 18.77 14.33 0.77
CA MET A 220 17.64 15.11 1.26
C MET A 220 16.51 14.20 1.78
N MET A 221 16.21 13.12 1.04
CA MET A 221 15.20 12.14 1.48
C MET A 221 15.64 11.39 2.73
N ARG A 222 16.94 11.03 2.85
CA ARG A 222 17.51 10.42 4.07
C ARG A 222 17.28 11.30 5.30
N GLU A 223 17.56 12.60 5.18
CA GLU A 223 17.35 13.55 6.27
C GLU A 223 15.85 13.73 6.57
N ALA A 224 14.99 13.73 5.55
CA ALA A 224 13.54 13.77 5.74
C ALA A 224 13.02 12.55 6.52
N VAL A 225 13.47 11.34 6.19
CA VAL A 225 13.09 10.11 6.92
C VAL A 225 13.61 10.13 8.35
N LYS A 226 14.87 10.53 8.56
CA LYS A 226 15.47 10.67 9.91
C LYS A 226 14.63 11.61 10.80
N ASN A 227 14.11 12.68 10.22
CA ASN A 227 13.23 13.64 10.89
C ASN A 227 11.74 13.25 10.87
N LYS A 228 11.39 12.02 10.46
CA LYS A 228 10.01 11.50 10.37
C LYS A 228 9.09 12.30 9.43
N ASN A 229 9.69 12.99 8.45
CA ASN A 229 9.00 13.81 7.45
C ASN A 229 8.82 13.11 6.10
N ALA A 230 9.26 11.85 5.99
CA ALA A 230 9.08 10.98 4.84
C ALA A 230 9.01 9.52 5.31
N ASN A 231 8.45 8.63 4.50
CA ASN A 231 8.30 7.21 4.85
C ASN A 231 9.61 6.44 4.64
N SER A 232 10.05 5.69 5.65
CA SER A 232 11.27 4.85 5.58
C SER A 232 11.20 3.80 4.47
N ASN A 233 10.03 3.19 4.26
CA ASN A 233 9.84 2.23 3.18
C ASN A 233 10.10 2.83 1.79
N SER A 234 9.77 4.11 1.59
CA SER A 234 9.96 4.80 0.33
C SER A 234 11.44 5.06 0.09
N LEU A 235 12.17 5.45 1.14
CA LEU A 235 13.62 5.59 1.07
C LEU A 235 14.30 4.26 0.72
N ALA A 236 13.90 3.16 1.35
CA ALA A 236 14.43 1.83 1.05
C ALA A 236 14.30 1.44 -0.43
N LEU A 237 13.14 1.76 -1.06
CA LEU A 237 12.94 1.54 -2.50
C LEU A 237 13.91 2.37 -3.36
N LEU A 238 14.10 3.65 -3.00
CA LEU A 238 15.00 4.54 -3.72
C LEU A 238 16.47 4.11 -3.56
N GLU A 239 16.87 3.70 -2.35
CA GLU A 239 18.23 3.25 -2.07
C GLU A 239 18.59 1.98 -2.84
N ASP A 240 17.70 0.99 -2.86
CA ASP A 240 17.89 -0.22 -3.67
C ASP A 240 18.03 0.12 -5.16
N ARG A 241 17.18 1.02 -5.67
CA ARG A 241 17.23 1.44 -7.08
C ARG A 241 18.53 2.15 -7.43
N VAL A 242 18.99 3.06 -6.59
CA VAL A 242 20.26 3.77 -6.78
C VAL A 242 21.43 2.80 -6.68
N ALA A 243 21.44 1.90 -5.70
CA ALA A 243 22.51 0.92 -5.54
C ALA A 243 22.70 0.06 -6.80
N LEU A 244 21.61 -0.52 -7.32
CA LEU A 244 21.68 -1.33 -8.55
C LEU A 244 22.13 -0.53 -9.77
N ARG A 245 21.67 0.72 -9.91
CA ARG A 245 22.11 1.61 -10.99
C ARG A 245 23.57 2.05 -10.87
N GLU A 246 24.15 1.97 -9.68
CA GLU A 246 25.58 2.18 -9.42
C GLU A 246 26.41 0.89 -9.54
N GLY A 247 25.80 -0.23 -9.96
CA GLY A 247 26.46 -1.54 -10.04
C GLY A 247 26.69 -2.20 -8.67
N ARG A 248 26.05 -1.69 -7.61
CA ARG A 248 26.05 -2.29 -6.27
C ARG A 248 24.84 -3.19 -6.10
N LYS A 249 24.88 -4.08 -5.11
CA LYS A 249 23.71 -4.87 -4.73
C LYS A 249 22.69 -4.02 -3.98
N GLN A 250 21.42 -4.39 -4.12
CA GLN A 250 20.36 -3.81 -3.32
C GLN A 250 20.38 -4.36 -1.90
N MET A 251 19.73 -3.66 -0.95
CA MET A 251 19.75 -3.99 0.47
C MET A 251 18.45 -4.65 0.95
N TYR A 252 17.31 -4.26 0.37
CA TYR A 252 15.97 -4.65 0.83
C TYR A 252 15.25 -5.61 -0.14
N GLY A 253 15.82 -5.91 -1.31
CA GLY A 253 15.23 -6.82 -2.29
C GLY A 253 13.98 -6.25 -2.96
N SER A 254 13.87 -4.93 -3.08
CA SER A 254 12.69 -4.28 -3.62
C SER A 254 12.60 -4.22 -5.14
N GLN A 255 13.74 -4.30 -5.82
CA GLN A 255 13.85 -4.19 -7.27
C GLN A 255 13.87 -5.59 -7.90
N ILE A 256 12.98 -5.77 -8.87
CA ILE A 256 12.71 -7.04 -9.56
C ILE A 256 13.15 -6.89 -11.01
N GLY A 257 13.95 -7.85 -11.47
CA GLY A 257 14.32 -8.01 -12.87
C GLY A 257 13.33 -8.92 -13.59
N TYR A 258 13.32 -8.83 -14.91
CA TYR A 258 12.57 -9.72 -15.78
C TYR A 258 13.52 -10.29 -16.84
N ASP A 259 13.46 -11.60 -17.06
CA ASP A 259 14.28 -12.30 -18.03
C ASP A 259 13.42 -12.63 -19.25
N ASP A 260 13.65 -11.93 -20.37
CA ASP A 260 12.88 -12.09 -21.62
C ASP A 260 13.06 -13.47 -22.27
N LYS A 261 14.13 -14.21 -21.95
CA LYS A 261 14.36 -15.55 -22.51
C LYS A 261 13.53 -16.60 -21.79
N THR A 262 13.42 -16.46 -20.47
CA THR A 262 12.68 -17.42 -19.63
C THR A 262 11.25 -16.95 -19.31
N ASN A 263 10.92 -15.69 -19.62
CA ASN A 263 9.70 -15.00 -19.22
C ASN A 263 9.44 -15.01 -17.70
N LYS A 264 10.50 -15.03 -16.90
CA LYS A 264 10.43 -15.09 -15.43
C LYS A 264 10.95 -13.81 -14.80
N SER A 265 10.28 -13.41 -13.73
CA SER A 265 10.77 -12.36 -12.85
C SER A 265 11.75 -12.94 -11.83
N TYR A 266 12.70 -12.12 -11.37
CA TYR A 266 13.68 -12.51 -10.37
C TYR A 266 14.08 -11.32 -9.49
N VAL A 267 14.52 -11.57 -8.26
CA VAL A 267 15.05 -10.51 -7.39
C VAL A 267 16.44 -10.11 -7.90
N LEU A 268 16.65 -8.83 -8.19
CA LEU A 268 17.97 -8.33 -8.62
C LEU A 268 19.03 -8.53 -7.51
N PRO A 269 20.34 -8.50 -7.82
CA PRO A 269 21.41 -8.81 -6.86
C PRO A 269 21.27 -8.14 -5.48
N LEU A 270 21.29 -8.94 -4.41
CA LEU A 270 20.99 -8.57 -3.03
C LEU A 270 22.21 -8.81 -2.13
N GLU A 271 22.58 -7.82 -1.31
CA GLU A 271 23.83 -7.81 -0.54
C GLU A 271 23.91 -8.93 0.51
N ASP A 272 22.84 -9.11 1.29
CA ASP A 272 22.79 -10.07 2.40
C ASP A 272 21.39 -10.72 2.44
N PRO A 273 21.16 -11.77 1.65
CA PRO A 273 19.84 -12.38 1.53
C PRO A 273 19.40 -13.09 2.81
N ASP A 274 20.32 -13.51 3.68
CA ASP A 274 20.02 -14.21 4.95
C ASP A 274 19.37 -13.29 5.99
N ASN A 275 19.70 -11.99 6.01
CA ASN A 275 19.13 -11.02 6.95
C ASN A 275 18.20 -9.98 6.30
N VAL A 276 17.76 -10.21 5.06
CA VAL A 276 16.93 -9.22 4.33
C VAL A 276 15.63 -8.89 5.06
N ASP A 277 14.96 -9.86 5.66
CA ASP A 277 13.69 -9.62 6.36
C ASP A 277 13.85 -8.84 7.67
N LYS A 278 15.03 -8.93 8.33
CA LYS A 278 15.35 -8.07 9.49
C LYS A 278 15.40 -6.61 9.06
N ARG A 279 16.15 -6.31 7.99
CA ARG A 279 16.26 -4.96 7.43
C ARG A 279 14.92 -4.44 6.92
N ARG A 280 14.13 -5.29 6.26
CA ARG A 280 12.80 -4.93 5.76
C ARG A 280 11.86 -4.54 6.91
N ALA A 281 11.88 -5.29 8.02
CA ALA A 281 11.07 -4.97 9.20
C ALA A 281 11.40 -3.59 9.79
N GLU A 282 12.69 -3.21 9.86
CA GLU A 282 13.14 -1.91 10.40
C GLU A 282 12.59 -0.71 9.63
N VAL A 283 12.37 -0.86 8.32
CA VAL A 283 11.86 0.22 7.46
C VAL A 283 10.35 0.08 7.16
N GLY A 284 9.67 -0.88 7.79
CA GLY A 284 8.25 -1.13 7.59
C GLY A 284 7.91 -1.79 6.24
N LEU A 285 8.84 -2.53 5.66
CA LEU A 285 8.58 -3.45 4.56
C LEU A 285 8.16 -4.82 5.14
N GLY A 286 7.13 -5.44 4.56
CA GLY A 286 6.75 -6.82 4.89
C GLY A 286 7.79 -7.83 4.42
N LEU A 287 7.60 -9.13 4.73
CA LEU A 287 8.53 -10.19 4.32
C LEU A 287 8.81 -10.17 2.81
N LEU A 288 10.04 -10.44 2.41
CA LEU A 288 10.44 -10.50 1.01
C LEU A 288 9.65 -11.58 0.28
N SER A 289 9.48 -12.75 0.91
CA SER A 289 8.71 -13.87 0.38
C SER A 289 7.26 -13.51 0.06
N ASP A 290 6.60 -12.68 0.87
CA ASP A 290 5.25 -12.21 0.59
C ASP A 290 5.21 -11.13 -0.49
N TYR A 291 6.22 -10.26 -0.52
CA TYR A 291 6.33 -9.19 -1.50
C TYR A 291 6.47 -9.75 -2.92
N VAL A 292 7.35 -10.74 -3.12
CA VAL A 292 7.73 -11.22 -4.45
C VAL A 292 6.70 -12.15 -5.10
N LYS A 293 5.71 -12.64 -4.34
CA LYS A 293 4.57 -13.43 -4.87
C LYS A 293 3.81 -12.74 -6.00
N ARG A 294 3.80 -11.41 -6.02
CA ARG A 294 3.12 -10.62 -7.08
C ARG A 294 3.73 -10.81 -8.47
N TRP A 295 4.95 -11.33 -8.51
CA TRP A 295 5.69 -11.65 -9.73
C TRP A 295 5.90 -13.15 -9.90
N ASP A 296 5.09 -13.97 -9.21
CA ASP A 296 5.16 -15.44 -9.22
C ASP A 296 6.53 -16.01 -8.79
N ILE A 297 7.27 -15.26 -7.95
CA ILE A 297 8.55 -15.68 -7.40
C ILE A 297 8.29 -16.46 -6.10
N ILE A 298 8.89 -17.64 -5.99
CA ILE A 298 9.01 -18.39 -4.73
C ILE A 298 10.37 -18.04 -4.14
N TRP A 299 10.38 -17.35 -3.01
CA TRP A 299 11.61 -16.96 -2.33
C TRP A 299 12.21 -18.13 -1.55
N ASP A 300 13.40 -18.55 -1.94
CA ASP A 300 14.27 -19.49 -1.21
C ASP A 300 15.68 -18.89 -1.16
N VAL A 301 16.18 -18.63 0.05
CA VAL A 301 17.47 -17.95 0.26
C VAL A 301 18.66 -18.78 -0.18
N GLU A 302 18.61 -20.10 0.00
CA GLU A 302 19.71 -20.99 -0.38
C GLU A 302 19.79 -21.13 -1.89
N GLU A 303 18.64 -21.23 -2.56
CA GLU A 303 18.58 -21.27 -4.01
C GLU A 303 18.97 -19.92 -4.63
N TYR A 304 18.52 -18.80 -4.04
CA TYR A 304 18.93 -17.47 -4.47
C TYR A 304 20.46 -17.28 -4.41
N LYS A 305 21.10 -17.69 -3.31
CA LYS A 305 22.56 -17.59 -3.15
C LYS A 305 23.33 -18.35 -4.24
N LYS A 306 22.83 -19.49 -4.72
CA LYS A 306 23.44 -20.23 -5.83
C LYS A 306 23.32 -19.50 -7.17
N GLN A 307 22.22 -18.78 -7.38
CA GLN A 307 21.94 -18.03 -8.60
C GLN A 307 22.63 -16.67 -8.63
N LEU A 308 22.94 -16.09 -7.47
CA LEU A 308 23.49 -14.74 -7.33
C LEU A 308 24.72 -14.46 -8.23
N PRO A 309 25.72 -15.35 -8.36
CA PRO A 309 26.85 -15.10 -9.25
C PRO A 309 26.45 -14.94 -10.73
N GLU A 310 25.40 -15.65 -11.18
CA GLU A 310 24.89 -15.47 -12.55
C GLU A 310 24.14 -14.13 -12.67
N LEU A 311 23.33 -13.79 -11.66
CA LEU A 311 22.55 -12.55 -11.64
C LEU A 311 23.42 -11.28 -11.61
N GLU A 312 24.60 -11.34 -11.00
CA GLU A 312 25.59 -10.25 -10.99
C GLU A 312 26.23 -9.99 -12.36
N ASN A 313 26.16 -10.97 -13.27
CA ASN A 313 26.76 -10.91 -14.61
C ASN A 313 25.73 -10.60 -15.72
N LYS A 314 24.44 -10.43 -15.38
CA LYS A 314 23.37 -10.05 -16.32
C LYS A 314 23.29 -8.55 -16.49
#